data_AF-A0A2V5V3M4-F1
#
_entry.id   AF-A0A2V5V3M4-F1
#
_cell.length_a   1.000
_cell.length_b   1.000
_cell.length_c   1.000
_cell.angle_alpha   90.00
_cell.angle_beta   90.00
_cell.angle_gamma   90.00
#
_symmetry.space_group_name_H-M   'P 1'
#
loop_
_entity.id
_entity.type
_entity.pdbx_description
1 polymer ?
#
loop_
_entity_poly.entity_id
_entity_poly.type
_entity_poly.pdbx_seq_one_letter_code
_entity_poly.pdbx_strand_id
1 'polypeptide(L)' 'GDIDLLITGIRKKLFPLGDDVTVLPGHGPPTAIGTERKSNPFLV' A
#
# COMPACT_ATOMS: atom_id res chain seq x y z
N GLY A 1 0.19 2.53 18.18
CA GLY A 1 0.76 2.33 16.83
C GLY A 1 1.04 3.68 16.22
N ASP A 2 2.06 3.79 15.40
CA ASP A 2 2.49 5.04 14.76
C ASP A 2 2.03 5.06 13.29
N ILE A 3 1.07 5.93 12.97
CA ILE A 3 0.46 6.03 11.65
C ILE A 3 1.44 6.64 10.65
N ASP A 4 2.21 7.65 11.05
CA ASP A 4 3.16 8.32 10.17
C ASP A 4 4.30 7.38 9.78
N LEU A 5 4.77 6.58 10.74
CA LEU A 5 5.74 5.52 10.49
C LEU A 5 5.20 4.47 9.51
N LEU A 6 3.93 4.07 9.66
CA LEU A 6 3.29 3.09 8.77
C LEU A 6 3.16 3.63 7.34
N ILE A 7 2.58 4.83 7.18
CA ILE A 7 2.39 5.47 5.87
C ILE A 7 3.74 5.70 5.19
N THR A 8 4.73 6.18 5.93
CA THR A 8 6.10 6.37 5.42
C THR A 8 6.73 5.04 4.99
N GLY A 9 6.52 3.99 5.76
CA GLY A 9 6.99 2.63 5.43
C GLY A 9 6.38 2.12 4.13
N ILE A 10 5.06 2.26 3.95
CA ILE A 10 4.36 1.86 2.73
C ILE A 10 4.90 2.64 1.51
N ARG A 11 5.01 3.96 1.61
CA ARG A 11 5.50 4.82 0.52
C ARG A 11 6.96 4.54 0.15
N LYS A 12 7.83 4.26 1.13
CA LYS A 12 9.27 4.05 0.87
C LYS A 12 9.63 2.61 0.50
N LYS A 13 8.86 1.62 0.95
CA LYS A 13 9.22 0.20 0.77
C LYS A 13 8.33 -0.53 -0.21
N LEU A 14 7.05 -0.19 -0.29
CA LEU A 14 6.11 -0.91 -1.15
C LEU A 14 5.93 -0.21 -2.50
N PHE A 15 5.67 1.10 -2.51
CA PHE A 15 5.41 1.82 -3.78
C PHE A 15 6.53 1.69 -4.84
N PRO A 16 7.84 1.62 -4.48
CA PRO A 16 8.90 1.42 -5.47
C PRO A 16 8.89 0.03 -6.13
N LEU A 17 8.15 -0.94 -5.62
CA LEU A 17 8.07 -2.29 -6.20
C LEU A 17 7.30 -2.33 -7.53
N GLY A 18 6.52 -1.28 -7.82
CA GLY A 18 5.76 -1.13 -9.07
C GLY A 18 4.26 -1.40 -8.93
N ASP A 19 3.48 -0.82 -9.83
CA ASP A 19 2.02 -0.80 -9.76
C ASP A 19 1.37 -2.17 -9.95
N ASP A 20 1.99 -3.01 -10.77
CA ASP A 20 1.48 -4.33 -11.16
C ASP A 20 1.72 -5.40 -10.09
N VAL A 21 2.36 -5.04 -8.97
CA VAL A 21 2.61 -5.95 -7.86
C VAL A 21 1.31 -6.23 -7.11
N THR A 22 0.91 -7.50 -7.08
CA THR A 22 -0.19 -7.99 -6.28
C THR A 22 0.15 -7.95 -4.78
N VAL A 23 -0.74 -7.39 -4.00
CA VAL A 23 -0.69 -7.39 -2.53
C VAL A 23 -1.67 -8.44 -2.01
N LEU A 24 -1.16 -9.37 -1.20
CA LEU A 24 -1.94 -10.38 -0.48
C LEU A 24 -2.03 -9.97 0.99
N PRO A 25 -3.08 -9.25 1.41
CA PRO A 25 -3.20 -8.79 2.79
C PRO A 25 -3.52 -9.95 3.74
N GLY A 26 -3.24 -9.76 5.03
CA GLY A 26 -3.64 -10.74 6.06
C GLY A 26 -5.15 -10.89 6.22
N HIS A 27 -5.92 -9.88 5.80
CA HIS A 27 -7.38 -9.87 5.83
C HIS A 27 -7.95 -9.19 4.57
N GLY A 28 -9.10 -9.69 4.11
CA GLY A 28 -9.76 -9.16 2.92
C GLY A 28 -9.21 -9.73 1.61
N PRO A 29 -9.71 -9.24 0.47
CA PRO A 29 -9.31 -9.74 -0.85
C PRO A 29 -7.92 -9.23 -1.27
N PRO A 30 -7.25 -9.93 -2.20
CA PRO A 30 -6.08 -9.40 -2.89
C PRO A 30 -6.34 -8.05 -3.57
N THR A 31 -5.29 -7.24 -3.68
CA THR A 31 -5.28 -5.94 -4.38
C THR A 31 -3.96 -5.78 -5.13
N ALA A 32 -3.70 -4.61 -5.72
CA ALA A 32 -2.42 -4.27 -6.35
C ALA A 32 -1.90 -2.93 -5.82
N ILE A 33 -0.59 -2.74 -5.81
CA ILE A 33 0.04 -1.49 -5.33
C ILE A 33 -0.51 -0.27 -6.08
N GLY A 34 -0.68 -0.39 -7.41
CA GLY A 34 -1.24 0.68 -8.23
C GLY A 34 -2.67 1.04 -7.85
N THR A 35 -3.49 0.06 -7.44
CA THR A 35 -4.86 0.28 -6.95
C THR A 35 -4.82 1.07 -5.65
N GLU A 36 -4.08 0.56 -4.65
CA GLU A 36 -4.00 1.19 -3.33
C GLU A 36 -3.45 2.62 -3.40
N ARG A 37 -2.44 2.89 -4.24
CA ARG A 37 -1.89 4.23 -4.39
C ARG A 37 -2.90 5.24 -4.94
N LYS A 38 -3.86 4.79 -5.75
CA LYS A 38 -4.84 5.67 -6.40
C LYS A 38 -6.12 5.84 -5.59
N SER A 39 -6.54 4.82 -4.86
CA SER A 39 -7.87 4.78 -4.22
C SER A 39 -7.85 4.72 -2.70
N ASN A 40 -6.73 4.37 -2.05
CA ASN A 40 -6.71 4.20 -0.61
C ASN A 40 -6.69 5.57 0.10
N PRO A 41 -7.74 5.92 0.89
CA PRO A 41 -7.86 7.23 1.52
C PRO A 41 -6.80 7.52 2.60
N PHE A 42 -6.08 6.50 3.07
CA PHE A 42 -4.97 6.67 4.01
C PHE A 42 -3.62 6.94 3.33
N LEU A 43 -3.55 6.77 2.01
CA LEU A 43 -2.30 6.87 1.23
C LEU A 43 -2.30 8.04 0.24
N VAL A 44 -3.47 8.56 -0.13
CA VAL A 44 -3.68 9.78 -0.93
C VAL A 44 -3.33 11.03 -0.13
#